data_AF-A0A1X7SHZ4-F1
#
_entry.id   AF-A0A1X7SHZ4-F1
#
_cell.length_a   1.000
_cell.length_b   1.000
_cell.length_c   1.000
_cell.angle_alpha   90.00
_cell.angle_beta   90.00
_cell.angle_gamma   90.00
#
_symmetry.space_group_name_H-M   'P 1'
#
loop_
_entity.id
_entity.type
_entity.pdbx_description
1 polymer ?
#
loop_
_entity_poly.entity_id
_entity_poly.type
_entity_poly.pdbx_seq_one_letter_code
_entity_poly.pdbx_strand_id
1 'polypeptide(L)' 'MAAEVLSDKRYSSSSDVWSFGVVLWEIMTRGKTPYEDVLPENMLNYLTTGHRLPQPKNCPDDL' A
#
# COMPACT_ATOMS: atom_id res chain seq x y z
N MET A 1 1.44 3.99 3.98
CA MET A 1 2.67 4.81 3.85
C MET A 1 3.72 4.01 3.09
N ALA A 2 4.58 4.68 2.33
CA ALA A 2 5.70 4.06 1.63
C ALA A 2 6.78 3.58 2.62
N ALA A 3 7.60 2.61 2.22
CA ALA A 3 8.58 1.98 3.11
C ALA A 3 9.65 2.97 3.61
N GLU A 4 10.10 3.88 2.75
CA GLU A 4 11.06 4.95 3.08
C GLU A 4 10.52 5.97 4.07
N VAL A 5 9.20 6.20 4.07
CA VAL A 5 8.52 7.04 5.06
C VAL A 5 8.42 6.32 6.41
N LEU A 6 8.16 5.01 6.38
CA LEU A 6 8.08 4.20 7.60
C LEU A 6 9.45 4.05 8.28
N SER A 7 10.50 3.80 7.50
CA SER A 7 11.88 3.63 8.00
C SER A 7 12.51 4.97 8.40
N ASP A 8 12.62 5.91 7.45
CA ASP A 8 13.55 7.03 7.57
C ASP A 8 12.83 8.38 7.65
N LYS A 9 11.49 8.38 7.67
CA LYS A 9 10.66 9.59 7.60
C LYS A 9 10.99 10.47 6.39
N ARG A 10 11.44 9.85 5.29
CA ARG A 10 11.78 10.55 4.05
C ARG A 10 10.55 10.68 3.17
N TYR A 11 10.04 11.90 3.04
CA TYR A 11 8.91 12.22 2.18
C TYR A 11 9.39 12.70 0.82
N SER A 12 8.73 12.23 -0.25
CA SER A 12 9.02 12.65 -1.62
C SER A 12 7.79 12.43 -2.51
N SER A 13 7.81 12.97 -3.72
CA SER A 13 6.76 12.68 -4.70
C SER A 13 6.61 11.18 -4.99
N SER A 14 7.69 10.39 -4.82
CA SER A 14 7.62 8.92 -4.98
C SER A 14 6.82 8.26 -3.85
N SER A 15 6.92 8.77 -2.61
CA SER A 15 6.12 8.27 -1.49
C SER A 15 4.64 8.65 -1.62
N ASP A 16 4.35 9.76 -2.30
CA ASP A 16 2.99 10.17 -2.63
C ASP A 16 2.40 9.27 -3.72
N VAL A 17 3.17 8.95 -4.77
CA VAL A 17 2.78 7.98 -5.82
C VAL A 17 2.47 6.61 -5.21
N TRP A 18 3.28 6.15 -4.27
CA TRP A 18 2.99 4.92 -3.53
C TRP A 18 1.65 4.99 -2.79
N SER A 19 1.42 6.08 -2.06
CA SER A 19 0.17 6.27 -1.29
C SER A 19 -1.03 6.37 -2.21
N PHE A 20 -0.88 6.97 -3.39
CA PHE A 20 -1.90 6.99 -4.44
C PHE A 20 -2.26 5.58 -4.93
N GLY A 21 -1.28 4.68 -5.07
CA GLY A 21 -1.55 3.27 -5.40
C GLY A 21 -2.42 2.56 -4.35
N VAL A 22 -2.21 2.86 -3.06
CA VAL A 22 -3.08 2.36 -1.98
C VAL A 22 -4.48 2.94 -2.11
N VAL A 23 -4.61 4.24 -2.40
CA VAL A 23 -5.92 4.88 -2.63
C VAL A 23 -6.67 4.28 -3.82
N LEU A 24 -5.98 3.99 -4.93
CA LEU A 24 -6.59 3.28 -6.06
C LEU A 24 -7.14 1.91 -5.64
N TRP A 25 -6.38 1.16 -4.84
CA TRP A 25 -6.83 -0.12 -4.30
C TRP A 25 -8.07 0.04 -3.41
N GLU A 26 -8.11 1.07 -2.56
CA GLU A 26 -9.28 1.39 -1.72
C GLU A 26 -10.51 1.72 -2.59
N ILE A 27 -10.35 2.52 -3.65
CA ILE A 27 -11.43 2.85 -4.59
C ILE A 27 -11.97 1.56 -5.26
N MET A 28 -11.07 0.72 -5.78
CA MET A 28 -11.44 -0.52 -6.48
C MET A 28 -12.12 -1.54 -5.56
N THR A 29 -11.77 -1.56 -4.28
CA THR A 29 -12.40 -2.42 -3.27
C THR A 29 -13.62 -1.81 -2.61
N ARG A 30 -14.07 -0.62 -3.06
CA ARG A 30 -15.21 0.13 -2.51
C ARG A 30 -15.02 0.51 -1.03
N GLY A 31 -13.82 0.96 -0.69
CA GLY A 31 -13.47 1.50 0.63
C GLY A 31 -13.06 0.43 1.65
N LYS A 32 -12.54 -0.72 1.20
CA LYS A 32 -12.00 -1.72 2.12
C LYS A 32 -10.75 -1.17 2.83
N THR A 33 -10.52 -1.57 4.08
CA THR A 33 -9.31 -1.20 4.82
C THR A 33 -8.07 -1.91 4.22
N PRO A 34 -7.04 -1.17 3.79
CA PRO A 34 -5.81 -1.76 3.29
C PRO A 34 -5.03 -2.41 4.44
N TYR A 35 -4.43 -3.57 4.17
CA TYR A 35 -3.60 -4.31 5.12
C TYR A 35 -4.29 -4.59 6.47
N GLU A 36 -5.60 -4.91 6.47
CA GLU A 36 -6.40 -5.14 7.69
C GLU A 36 -5.79 -6.17 8.66
N ASP A 37 -5.07 -7.17 8.13
CA ASP A 37 -4.45 -8.25 8.88
C ASP A 37 -3.00 -7.96 9.33
N VAL A 38 -2.45 -6.78 8.99
CA VAL A 38 -1.07 -6.41 9.31
C VAL A 38 -1.03 -5.35 10.41
N LEU A 39 -0.43 -5.70 11.54
CA LEU A 39 -0.22 -4.73 12.62
C LEU A 39 0.72 -3.59 12.17
N PRO A 40 0.49 -2.34 12.62
CA PRO A 40 1.30 -1.19 12.23
C PRO A 40 2.81 -1.38 12.47
N GLU A 41 3.20 -2.03 13.58
CA GLU A 41 4.59 -2.35 13.90
C GLU A 41 5.25 -3.32 12.91
N ASN A 42 4.46 -4.19 12.27
CA ASN A 42 4.94 -5.19 11.31
C ASN A 42 4.92 -4.66 9.87
N MET A 43 4.32 -3.50 9.62
CA MET A 43 4.09 -2.97 8.27
C MET A 43 5.40 -2.79 7.50
N LEU A 44 6.44 -2.26 8.13
CA LEU A 44 7.73 -2.04 7.47
C LEU A 44 8.33 -3.37 6.99
N ASN A 45 8.40 -4.38 7.87
CA ASN A 45 8.93 -5.69 7.52
C ASN A 45 8.08 -6.40 6.44
N TYR A 46 6.75 -6.25 6.52
CA TYR A 46 5.83 -6.80 5.51
C TYR A 46 6.12 -6.21 4.13
N LEU A 47 6.36 -4.90 4.03
CA LEU A 47 6.66 -4.24 2.76
C LEU A 47 8.06 -4.52 2.24
N THR A 48 9.07 -4.59 3.11
CA THR A 48 10.46 -4.87 2.71
C THR A 48 10.67 -6.31 2.26
N THR A 49 9.86 -7.25 2.77
CA THR A 49 9.83 -8.65 2.30
C THR A 49 9.11 -8.85 0.96
N GLY A 50 8.60 -7.76 0.37
CA GLY A 50 8.00 -7.77 -0.97
C GLY A 50 6.49 -8.03 -1.00
N HIS A 51 5.84 -8.22 0.15
CA HIS A 51 4.40 -8.40 0.19
C HIS A 51 3.66 -7.11 -0.20
N ARG A 52 2.53 -7.25 -0.90
CA ARG A 52 1.68 -6.17 -1.40
C ARG A 52 0.21 -6.52 -1.23
N LEU A 53 -0.67 -5.52 -1.36
CA LEU A 53 -2.11 -5.75 -1.40
C LEU A 53 -2.46 -6.69 -2.57
N PRO A 54 -3.37 -7.65 -2.38
CA PRO A 54 -3.83 -8.50 -3.46
C PRO A 54 -4.67 -7.70 -4.46
N GLN A 55 -4.67 -8.11 -5.73
CA GLN A 55 -5.50 -7.50 -6.76
C GLN A 55 -6.99 -7.59 -6.37
N PRO A 56 -7.75 -6.47 -6.41
CA PRO A 56 -9.18 -6.48 -6.13
C PRO A 56 -9.95 -7.36 -7.13
N LYS A 57 -11.08 -7.93 -6.68
CA LYS A 57 -11.99 -8.68 -7.57
C LYS A 57 -12.53 -7.74 -8.64
N ASN A 58 -12.44 -8.15 -9.90
CA ASN A 58 -12.82 -7.37 -11.10
C ASN A 58 -11.90 -6.17 -11.41
N CYS A 59 -10.67 -6.13 -10.88
CA CYS A 59 -9.65 -5.19 -11.36
C CYS A 59 -9.05 -5.73 -12.66
N PRO A 60 -9.07 -4.98 -13.78
CA PRO A 60 -8.40 -5.39 -15.02
C PRO A 60 -6.88 -5.44 -14.81
N ASP A 61 -6.18 -6.27 -15.59
CA ASP A 61 -4.72 -6.47 -15.48
C ASP A 61 -3.90 -5.33 -16.10
N ASP A 62 -4.52 -4.50 -16.96
CA ASP A 62 -3.88 -3.35 -17.65
C ASP A 62 -3.81 -2.06 -16.81
N LEU A 63 -4.18 -2.11 -15.53
CA LEU A 63 -4.25 -0.97 -14.62
C LEU A 63 -3.01 -0.91 -13.71
#